data_AF-A0A8J3UU84-F1
#
_entry.id   AF-A0A8J3UU84-F1
#
_cell.length_a   1.000
_cell.length_b   1.000
_cell.length_c   1.000
_cell.angle_alpha   90.00
_cell.angle_beta   90.00
_cell.angle_gamma   90.00
#
_symmetry.space_group_name_H-M   'P 1'
#
loop_
_entity.id
_entity.type
_entity.pdbx_description
1 polymer ?
#
loop_
_entity_poly.entity_id
_entity_poly.type
_entity_poly.pdbx_seq_one_letter_code
_entity_poly.pdbx_strand_id
1 'polypeptide(L)'
;MTEPVYSCVEDWVTERFILIYRRPLGGEFRWCAQWWKHAEAISRLTALWHSWEALRLEAGTGMGVWYRDHLDHQLPVLLGARGPFYQCTEEEHIESREVEVEPAPLEWWMTPADLHSADTHDDTLVRALPEEDQQ
;
A
#
# COMPACT_ATOMS: atom_id res chain seq x y z
N MET A 1 20.35 12.51 8.80
CA MET A 1 19.04 12.54 8.10
C MET A 1 18.31 13.77 8.60
N THR A 2 17.84 14.63 7.70
CA THR A 2 17.06 15.82 8.08
C THR A 2 15.69 15.39 8.57
N GLU A 3 15.16 16.06 9.58
CA GLU A 3 13.81 15.83 10.08
C GLU A 3 12.77 16.15 8.98
N PRO A 4 11.74 15.30 8.79
CA PRO A 4 10.70 15.57 7.82
C PRO A 4 9.89 16.81 8.24
N VAL A 5 9.41 17.59 7.27
CA VAL A 5 8.57 18.78 7.55
C VAL A 5 7.19 18.36 8.06
N TYR A 6 6.67 17.26 7.52
CA TYR A 6 5.42 16.66 7.98
C TYR A 6 5.73 15.38 8.73
N SER A 7 5.07 15.13 9.87
CA SER A 7 5.43 13.99 10.73
C SER A 7 4.96 12.65 10.15
N CYS A 8 3.88 12.68 9.38
CA CYS A 8 3.32 11.53 8.70
C CYS A 8 2.64 11.93 7.37
N VAL A 9 2.19 10.91 6.62
CA VAL A 9 1.46 11.11 5.36
C VAL A 9 0.14 11.86 5.57
N GLU A 10 -0.53 11.70 6.71
CA GLU A 10 -1.79 12.39 7.00
C GLU A 10 -1.59 13.91 7.09
N ASP A 11 -0.58 14.35 7.84
CA ASP A 11 -0.21 15.78 7.92
C ASP A 11 0.12 16.32 6.53
N TRP A 12 0.93 15.60 5.75
CA TRP A 12 1.28 16.03 4.39
C TRP A 12 0.06 16.12 3.47
N VAL A 13 -0.89 15.19 3.58
CA VAL A 13 -2.12 15.20 2.78
C VAL A 13 -2.99 16.41 3.12
N THR A 14 -3.24 16.61 4.42
CA THR A 14 -4.20 17.59 4.95
C THR A 14 -3.66 19.02 4.89
N GLU A 15 -2.38 19.21 5.20
CA GLU A 15 -1.76 20.54 5.30
C GLU A 15 -1.10 20.99 3.99
N ARG A 16 -0.92 20.10 3.01
CA ARG A 16 -0.25 20.42 1.75
C ARG A 16 -0.98 19.91 0.52
N PHE A 17 -1.07 18.59 0.38
CA PHE A 17 -1.44 17.97 -0.89
C PHE A 17 -2.81 18.45 -1.39
N ILE A 18 -3.83 18.38 -0.54
CA ILE A 18 -5.20 18.75 -0.91
C ILE A 18 -5.37 20.26 -1.12
N LEU A 19 -4.52 21.07 -0.48
CA LEU A 19 -4.56 22.51 -0.60
C LEU A 19 -3.93 22.99 -1.92
N ILE A 20 -2.83 22.36 -2.34
CA ILE A 20 -2.04 22.77 -3.51
C ILE A 20 -2.53 22.10 -4.80
N TYR A 21 -2.82 20.80 -4.78
CA TYR A 21 -3.05 20.00 -5.99
C TYR A 21 -4.54 19.76 -6.27
N ARG A 22 -5.32 20.84 -6.28
CA ARG A 22 -6.77 20.78 -6.51
C ARG A 22 -7.11 20.37 -7.94
N ARG A 23 -8.20 19.63 -8.11
CA ARG A 23 -8.80 19.27 -9.39
C ARG A 23 -10.32 19.46 -9.32
N PRO A 24 -10.98 19.75 -10.45
CA PRO A 24 -12.45 19.78 -10.47
C PRO A 24 -12.96 18.35 -10.26
N LEU A 25 -13.46 18.07 -9.05
CA LEU A 25 -13.98 16.75 -8.70
C LEU A 25 -15.24 16.45 -9.49
N GLY A 26 -15.45 15.17 -9.80
CA GLY A 26 -16.47 14.72 -10.74
C GLY A 26 -15.92 14.57 -12.16
N GLY A 27 -16.67 13.87 -13.03
CA GLY A 27 -16.23 13.58 -14.39
C GLY A 27 -15.00 12.66 -14.43
N GLU A 28 -13.83 13.21 -14.71
CA GLU A 28 -12.56 12.46 -14.81
C GLU A 28 -11.80 12.34 -13.50
N PHE A 29 -12.04 13.24 -12.53
CA PHE A 29 -11.33 13.25 -11.26
C PHE A 29 -12.18 12.72 -10.10
N ARG A 30 -11.56 11.97 -9.20
CA ARG A 30 -12.15 11.36 -8.00
C ARG A 30 -11.30 11.70 -6.79
N TRP A 31 -11.97 11.92 -5.67
CA TRP A 31 -11.37 12.04 -4.35
C TRP A 31 -12.34 11.44 -3.34
N CYS A 32 -11.81 10.80 -2.30
CA CYS A 32 -12.60 10.34 -1.17
C CYS A 32 -12.14 11.08 0.08
N ALA A 33 -13.06 11.72 0.81
CA ALA A 33 -12.74 12.38 2.07
C ALA A 33 -12.15 11.41 3.11
N GLN A 34 -12.53 10.12 3.03
CA GLN A 34 -11.99 9.03 3.84
C GLN A 34 -10.88 8.27 3.11
N TRP A 35 -9.93 8.99 2.49
CA TRP A 35 -8.86 8.40 1.67
C TRP A 35 -8.05 7.33 2.41
N TRP A 36 -7.92 7.42 3.73
CA TRP A 36 -7.23 6.43 4.57
C TRP A 36 -7.95 5.08 4.67
N LYS A 37 -9.15 4.94 4.11
CA LYS A 37 -9.81 3.63 3.95
C LYS A 37 -9.41 2.91 2.66
N HIS A 38 -8.59 3.53 1.82
CA HIS A 38 -8.16 2.98 0.53
C HIS A 38 -6.66 2.65 0.59
N ALA A 39 -6.32 1.36 0.78
CA ALA A 39 -4.93 0.93 0.97
C ALA A 39 -3.99 1.36 -0.18
N GLU A 40 -4.46 1.28 -1.43
CA GLU A 40 -3.69 1.76 -2.58
C GLU A 40 -3.46 3.28 -2.52
N ALA A 41 -4.46 4.06 -2.08
CA ALA A 41 -4.32 5.51 -1.92
C ALA A 41 -3.28 5.85 -0.85
N ILE A 42 -3.32 5.18 0.30
CA ILE A 42 -2.29 5.32 1.35
C ILE A 42 -0.92 5.06 0.75
N SER A 43 -0.72 3.90 0.10
CA SER A 43 0.58 3.53 -0.47
C SER A 43 1.11 4.58 -1.46
N ARG A 44 0.25 5.09 -2.35
CA ARG A 44 0.64 6.11 -3.35
C ARG A 44 0.94 7.46 -2.69
N LEU A 45 0.10 7.92 -1.78
CA LEU A 45 0.29 9.18 -1.05
C LEU A 45 1.55 9.14 -0.18
N THR A 46 1.83 8.02 0.48
CA THR A 46 3.06 7.83 1.27
C THR A 46 4.30 7.88 0.38
N ALA A 47 4.28 7.26 -0.80
CA ALA A 47 5.38 7.35 -1.76
C ALA A 47 5.60 8.78 -2.28
N LEU A 48 4.52 9.51 -2.56
CA LEU A 48 4.57 10.92 -2.96
C LEU A 48 5.14 11.80 -1.84
N TRP A 49 4.71 11.60 -0.59
CA TRP A 49 5.22 12.32 0.56
C TRP A 49 6.71 12.06 0.79
N HIS A 50 7.16 10.80 0.83
CA HIS A 50 8.57 10.48 1.03
C HIS A 50 9.47 11.03 -0.08
N SER A 51 9.06 10.92 -1.34
CA SER A 51 9.80 11.51 -2.46
C SER A 51 9.82 13.03 -2.39
N TRP A 52 8.74 13.66 -1.90
CA TRP A 52 8.68 15.11 -1.68
C TRP A 52 9.66 15.55 -0.58
N GLU A 53 9.67 14.86 0.56
CA GLU A 53 10.59 15.14 1.67
C GLU A 53 12.06 15.01 1.26
N ALA A 54 12.38 14.04 0.40
CA ALA A 54 13.73 13.88 -0.13
C ALA A 54 14.09 15.02 -1.10
N LEU A 55 13.24 15.27 -2.11
CA LEU A 55 13.57 16.18 -3.22
C LEU A 55 13.39 17.66 -2.88
N ARG A 56 12.62 18.02 -1.84
CA ARG A 56 12.52 19.43 -1.38
C ARG A 56 13.83 19.99 -0.86
N LEU A 57 14.75 19.12 -0.42
CA LEU A 57 16.06 19.50 0.12
C LEU A 57 17.11 19.64 -0.98
N GLU A 58 16.84 19.13 -2.18
CA GLU A 58 17.75 19.24 -3.31
C GLU A 58 17.72 20.66 -3.89
N ALA A 59 18.90 21.26 -4.02
CA ALA A 59 19.04 22.61 -4.55
C ALA A 59 18.67 22.69 -6.04
N GLY A 60 18.22 23.87 -6.47
CA GLY A 60 17.96 24.17 -7.89
C GLY A 60 16.70 23.48 -8.42
N THR A 61 16.82 22.23 -8.84
CA THR A 61 15.83 21.52 -9.65
C THR A 61 15.03 20.44 -8.92
N GLY A 62 15.30 20.18 -7.63
CA GLY A 62 14.68 19.09 -6.87
C GLY A 62 13.16 19.03 -6.97
N MET A 63 12.49 20.17 -6.77
CA MET A 63 11.03 20.23 -6.91
C MET A 63 10.54 19.99 -8.35
N GLY A 64 11.30 20.41 -9.37
CA GLY A 64 10.96 20.14 -10.77
C GLY A 64 11.07 18.66 -11.11
N VAL A 65 12.10 17.98 -10.58
CA VAL A 65 12.25 16.52 -10.66
C VAL A 65 11.09 15.83 -9.94
N TRP A 66 10.73 16.30 -8.74
CA TRP A 66 9.62 15.73 -7.99
C TRP A 66 8.29 15.82 -8.74
N TYR A 67 8.00 16.96 -9.37
CA TYR A 67 6.82 17.11 -10.22
C TYR A 67 6.82 16.10 -11.38
N ARG A 68 7.89 16.11 -12.17
CA ARG A 68 8.00 15.30 -13.39
C ARG A 68 7.97 13.80 -13.12
N ASP A 69 8.75 13.34 -12.16
CA ASP A 69 9.03 11.91 -11.97
C ASP A 69 8.08 11.25 -10.97
N HIS A 70 7.48 12.03 -10.06
CA HIS A 70 6.64 11.49 -9.00
C HIS A 70 5.21 12.00 -9.09
N LEU A 71 4.99 13.31 -8.94
CA LEU A 71 3.62 13.83 -8.83
C LEU A 71 2.83 13.62 -10.12
N ASP A 72 3.32 14.11 -11.25
CA ASP A 72 2.57 14.13 -12.51
C ASP A 72 2.32 12.72 -13.05
N HIS A 73 3.17 11.75 -12.71
CA HIS A 73 2.96 10.35 -13.04
C HIS A 73 1.87 9.70 -12.16
N GLN A 74 1.85 9.99 -10.86
CA GLN A 74 0.92 9.37 -9.92
C GLN A 74 -0.47 10.03 -9.94
N LEU A 75 -0.53 11.34 -10.19
CA LEU A 75 -1.76 12.12 -10.03
C LEU A 75 -2.92 11.66 -10.93
N PRO A 76 -2.71 11.33 -12.23
CA PRO A 76 -3.77 10.79 -13.08
C PRO A 76 -4.28 9.42 -12.63
N VAL A 77 -3.45 8.64 -11.93
CA VAL A 77 -3.84 7.32 -11.41
C VAL A 77 -4.58 7.48 -10.08
N LEU A 78 -4.01 8.25 -9.15
CA LEU A 78 -4.58 8.48 -7.83
C LEU A 78 -5.97 9.14 -7.91
N LEU A 79 -6.08 10.19 -8.74
CA LEU A 79 -7.32 10.96 -8.88
C LEU A 79 -8.16 10.51 -10.07
N GLY A 80 -7.72 9.52 -10.87
CA GLY A 80 -8.41 9.15 -12.09
C GLY A 80 -9.77 8.49 -11.88
N ALA A 81 -10.62 8.52 -12.89
CA ALA A 81 -11.93 7.86 -12.89
C ALA A 81 -11.90 6.33 -12.72
N ARG A 82 -10.71 5.71 -12.83
CA ARG A 82 -10.46 4.29 -12.57
C ARG A 82 -9.42 4.06 -11.46
N GLY A 83 -9.10 5.12 -10.72
CA GLY A 83 -8.17 5.11 -9.61
C GLY A 83 -8.74 4.47 -8.35
N PRO A 84 -8.02 4.52 -7.22
CA PRO A 84 -8.46 3.92 -5.96
C PRO A 84 -9.81 4.46 -5.47
N PHE A 85 -10.17 5.69 -5.84
CA PHE A 85 -11.42 6.32 -5.44
C PHE A 85 -12.57 6.13 -6.43
N TYR A 86 -12.46 5.23 -7.41
CA TYR A 86 -13.40 5.19 -8.55
C TYR A 86 -14.89 4.99 -8.18
N GLN A 87 -15.18 4.31 -7.06
CA GLN A 87 -16.53 4.10 -6.56
C GLN A 87 -17.01 5.21 -5.61
N CYS A 88 -16.09 6.01 -5.07
CA CYS A 88 -16.43 7.08 -4.14
C CYS A 88 -16.84 8.34 -4.89
N THR A 89 -17.65 9.15 -4.22
CA THR A 89 -17.90 10.55 -4.59
C THR A 89 -17.20 11.48 -3.60
N GLU A 90 -17.28 12.79 -3.84
CA GLU A 90 -16.76 13.78 -2.88
C GLU A 90 -17.44 13.67 -1.51
N GLU A 91 -18.72 13.26 -1.49
CA GLU A 91 -19.57 13.25 -0.31
C GLU A 91 -19.70 11.84 0.31
N GLU A 92 -19.51 10.78 -0.49
CA GLU A 92 -19.79 9.40 -0.08
C GLU A 92 -18.60 8.47 -0.31
N HIS A 93 -18.20 7.78 0.76
CA HIS A 93 -17.25 6.68 0.71
C HIS A 93 -17.96 5.35 0.45
N ILE A 94 -17.48 4.60 -0.54
CA ILE A 94 -17.91 3.23 -0.82
C ILE A 94 -16.78 2.28 -0.45
N GLU A 95 -17.07 1.35 0.46
CA GLU A 95 -16.13 0.31 0.88
C GLU A 95 -15.94 -0.72 -0.23
N SER A 96 -14.68 -1.00 -0.56
CA SER A 96 -14.36 -2.00 -1.58
C SER A 96 -14.68 -3.40 -1.07
N ARG A 97 -15.31 -4.22 -1.92
CA ARG A 97 -15.56 -5.63 -1.60
C ARG A 97 -14.25 -6.36 -1.38
N GLU A 98 -14.14 -7.08 -0.27
CA GLU A 98 -13.04 -8.02 -0.05
C GLU A 98 -13.09 -9.13 -1.12
N VAL A 99 -11.92 -9.45 -1.66
CA VAL A 99 -11.75 -10.50 -2.68
C VAL A 99 -11.10 -11.69 -2.00
N GLU A 100 -11.74 -12.85 -2.07
CA GLU A 100 -11.13 -14.10 -1.64
C GLU A 100 -10.02 -14.48 -2.61
N VAL A 101 -8.86 -14.85 -2.05
CA VAL A 101 -7.70 -15.30 -2.81
C VAL A 101 -7.43 -16.75 -2.45
N GLU A 102 -7.46 -17.62 -3.45
CA GLU A 102 -7.00 -19.00 -3.29
C GLU A 102 -5.46 -19.01 -3.34
N PRO A 103 -4.78 -19.59 -2.34
CA PRO A 103 -3.32 -19.68 -2.38
C PRO A 103 -2.89 -20.58 -3.55
N ALA A 104 -1.88 -20.15 -4.30
CA ALA A 104 -1.25 -21.01 -5.30
C ALA A 104 -0.59 -22.23 -4.63
N PRO A 105 -0.53 -23.40 -5.29
CA PRO A 105 0.15 -24.58 -4.77
C PRO A 105 1.57 -24.28 -4.29
N LEU A 106 1.96 -24.83 -3.13
CA LEU A 106 3.26 -24.53 -2.49
C LEU A 106 4.45 -24.86 -3.41
N GLU A 107 4.33 -25.92 -4.19
CA GLU A 107 5.33 -26.40 -5.16
C GLU A 107 5.70 -25.37 -6.24
N TRP A 108 4.85 -24.38 -6.53
CA TRP A 108 5.15 -23.31 -7.48
C TRP A 108 6.18 -22.31 -6.94
N TRP A 109 6.33 -22.25 -5.61
CA TRP A 109 7.22 -21.33 -4.92
C TRP A 109 8.47 -22.01 -4.36
N MET A 110 8.51 -23.36 -4.42
CA MET A 110 9.65 -24.15 -3.97
C MET A 110 10.74 -24.21 -5.02
N THR A 111 11.98 -24.03 -4.58
CA THR A 111 13.15 -24.32 -5.40
C THR A 111 13.47 -25.82 -5.37
N PRO A 112 14.27 -26.36 -6.32
CA PRO A 112 14.70 -27.76 -6.27
C PRO A 112 15.42 -28.14 -4.96
N ALA A 113 16.01 -27.17 -4.25
CA ALA A 113 16.64 -27.36 -2.94
C ALA A 113 15.61 -27.55 -1.81
N ASP A 114 14.44 -26.92 -1.90
CA ASP A 114 13.35 -27.05 -0.91
C ASP A 114 12.67 -28.42 -1.00
N LEU A 115 12.64 -29.03 -2.20
CA LEU A 115 12.09 -30.38 -2.42
C LEU A 115 12.97 -31.48 -1.82
N HIS A 116 14.29 -31.30 -1.79
CA HIS A 116 15.23 -32.28 -1.22
C HIS A 116 15.33 -32.23 0.31
N SER A 117 14.89 -31.13 0.94
CA SER A 117 14.91 -31.00 2.41
C SER A 117 13.64 -31.53 3.09
N ALA A 118 12.54 -31.67 2.35
CA ALA A 118 11.27 -32.19 2.87
C ALA A 118 11.30 -33.71 3.19
N ASP A 119 12.23 -34.47 2.59
CA ASP A 119 12.33 -35.93 2.77
C ASP A 119 13.06 -36.36 4.07
N THR A 120 13.58 -35.44 4.88
CA THR A 120 14.42 -35.79 6.07
C THR A 120 13.70 -35.62 7.42
N HIS A 121 12.37 -35.44 7.45
CA HIS A 121 11.64 -35.22 8.71
C HIS A 121 10.54 -36.26 8.97
N ASP A 122 10.91 -37.55 8.97
CA ASP A 122 10.08 -38.62 9.52
C ASP A 122 10.95 -39.68 10.23
N ASP A 123 11.36 -39.43 11.48
CA ASP A 123 11.82 -40.52 12.37
C ASP A 123 11.88 -40.17 13.88
N THR A 124 11.07 -39.25 14.43
CA THR A 124 11.14 -38.96 15.88
C THR A 124 9.81 -38.59 16.55
N LEU A 125 8.71 -39.22 16.18
CA LEU A 125 7.47 -39.21 16.99
C LEU A 125 6.86 -40.61 17.14
N VAL A 126 7.64 -41.58 17.62
CA VAL A 126 7.11 -42.83 18.17
C VAL A 126 7.73 -43.10 19.55
N ARG A 127 7.19 -42.46 20.59
CA ARG A 127 7.33 -42.77 22.04
C ARG A 127 6.63 -41.64 22.82
N ALA A 128 5.68 -41.82 23.71
CA ALA A 128 5.03 -42.98 24.31
C ALA A 128 3.64 -42.51 24.80
N LEU A 129 2.61 -43.35 24.68
CA LEU A 129 1.34 -43.15 25.40
C LEU A 129 1.48 -43.74 26.81
N PRO A 130 1.11 -43.03 27.89
CA PRO A 130 0.77 -43.68 29.15
C PRO A 130 -0.73 -43.96 29.21
N GLU A 131 -1.04 -45.11 29.83
CA GLU A 131 -2.34 -45.74 29.97
C GLU A 131 -3.28 -44.99 30.94
N GLU A 132 -4.56 -45.27 30.71
CA GLU A 132 -5.78 -45.12 31.53
C GLU A 132 -5.66 -44.56 32.95
N ASP A 133 -6.59 -43.67 33.31
CA ASP A 133 -7.23 -43.82 34.61
C ASP A 133 -8.73 -43.49 34.52
N GLN A 134 -9.51 -44.44 35.00
CA GLN A 134 -10.96 -44.51 34.98
C GLN A 134 -11.44 -44.21 36.40
N GLN A 135 -12.09 -43.06 36.61
CA GLN A 135 -13.01 -42.86 37.73
C GLN A 135 -14.06 -41.80 37.41
#